data_AF-X1UZU5-F1
#
_entry.id   AF-X1UZU5-F1
#
_cell.length_a   1.000
_cell.length_b   1.000
_cell.length_c   1.000
_cell.angle_alpha   90.00
_cell.angle_beta   90.00
_cell.angle_gamma   90.00
#
_symmetry.space_group_name_H-M   'P 1'
#
loop_
_entity.id
_entity.type
_entity.pdbx_description
1 polymer ?
#
loop_
_entity_poly.entity_id
_entity_poly.type
_entity_poly.pdbx_seq_one_letter_code
_entity_poly.pdbx_strand_id
1 'polypeptide(L)'
;PGAEIFQDKVILLPRCHQGYRKGKFFDEKLGIERFYLENYISEVLPLVSDDGIHFNRFRDVVIKGDGTDHQGFTYGIEDLRIIKYDHRILLVGCGKIKPPFKGENADRIAIYSTEDFVNISYHGLVESFDSRNAIPFSEPIDGRHYILLRFHPNIHLACLEAGIEQLLNPSKYKKEWGKLYEQRYQNLLLEAGYLAHEKEKIGPSTPLIKTDRGWLLIYHSVGEIEEDICKEYGLSEKIKRGYSICAALLDLENPEKVLCRTRHPIY
;
A
#
# COMPACT_ATOMS: atom_id res chain seq x y z
N PRO A 1 5.37 -4.81 -3.95
CA PRO A 1 5.43 -3.48 -3.28
C PRO A 1 6.46 -3.41 -2.13
N GLY A 2 6.76 -4.53 -1.45
CA GLY A 2 7.79 -4.59 -0.40
C GLY A 2 9.11 -5.21 -0.84
N ALA A 3 9.64 -4.86 -2.01
CA ALA A 3 10.94 -5.36 -2.50
C ALA A 3 11.84 -4.18 -2.85
N GLU A 4 13.15 -4.31 -2.62
CA GLU A 4 14.15 -3.27 -2.89
C GLU A 4 15.55 -3.89 -3.03
N ILE A 5 16.49 -3.17 -3.64
CA ILE A 5 17.91 -3.54 -3.62
C ILE A 5 18.57 -3.04 -2.34
N PHE A 6 19.21 -3.94 -1.60
CA PHE A 6 19.93 -3.65 -0.36
C PHE A 6 21.23 -4.46 -0.31
N GLN A 7 22.37 -3.78 -0.20
CA GLN A 7 23.71 -4.40 -0.18
C GLN A 7 23.94 -5.36 -1.38
N ASP A 8 23.64 -4.89 -2.59
CA ASP A 8 23.73 -5.63 -3.86
C ASP A 8 22.87 -6.91 -3.94
N LYS A 9 21.94 -7.10 -2.99
CA LYS A 9 20.97 -8.19 -2.95
C LYS A 9 19.55 -7.65 -3.02
N VAL A 10 18.58 -8.51 -3.31
CA VAL A 10 17.16 -8.19 -3.22
C VAL A 10 16.68 -8.47 -1.81
N ILE A 11 16.15 -7.46 -1.11
CA ILE A 11 15.39 -7.64 0.13
C ILE A 11 13.90 -7.65 -0.20
N LEU A 12 13.14 -8.55 0.43
CA LEU A 12 11.69 -8.70 0.28
C LEU A 12 11.03 -8.74 1.65
N LEU A 13 9.94 -7.99 1.81
CA LEU A 13 9.09 -7.91 2.99
C LEU A 13 7.71 -8.51 2.70
N PRO A 14 7.60 -9.84 2.55
CA PRO A 14 6.34 -10.50 2.25
C PRO A 14 5.39 -10.47 3.46
N ARG A 15 4.10 -10.36 3.17
CA ARG A 15 3.03 -10.65 4.12
C ARG A 15 2.93 -12.16 4.30
N CYS A 16 3.22 -12.63 5.50
CA CYS A 16 3.16 -14.03 5.90
C CYS A 16 2.00 -14.25 6.88
N HIS A 17 1.41 -15.44 6.81
CA HIS A 17 0.30 -15.84 7.67
C HIS A 17 0.23 -17.36 7.69
N GLN A 18 -0.05 -17.94 8.86
CA GLN A 18 -0.11 -19.39 9.07
C GLN A 18 -1.26 -19.72 10.03
N GLY A 19 -1.72 -20.98 10.03
CA GLY A 19 -2.69 -21.47 11.01
C GLY A 19 -4.12 -20.91 10.89
N TYR A 20 -4.42 -20.12 9.86
CA TYR A 20 -5.77 -19.58 9.63
C TYR A 20 -6.72 -20.64 9.09
N ARG A 21 -8.02 -20.49 9.38
CA ARG A 21 -9.09 -21.38 8.86
C ARG A 21 -10.00 -20.61 7.94
N LYS A 22 -10.32 -21.18 6.77
CA LYS A 22 -11.23 -20.57 5.80
C LYS A 22 -12.66 -21.00 6.10
N GLY A 23 -13.54 -20.04 6.36
CA GLY A 23 -14.98 -20.23 6.51
C GLY A 23 -15.77 -19.53 5.40
N LYS A 24 -17.08 -19.76 5.35
CA LYS A 24 -18.01 -19.03 4.48
C LYS A 24 -19.21 -18.50 5.26
N PHE A 25 -19.78 -17.39 4.80
CA PHE A 25 -21.07 -16.88 5.23
C PHE A 25 -21.82 -16.30 4.04
N PHE A 26 -23.14 -16.19 4.14
CA PHE A 26 -23.96 -15.52 3.13
C PHE A 26 -24.10 -14.04 3.51
N ASP A 27 -23.68 -13.13 2.63
CA ASP A 27 -23.81 -11.69 2.83
C ASP A 27 -25.17 -11.24 2.29
N GLU A 28 -26.17 -11.10 3.18
CA GLU A 28 -27.54 -10.75 2.80
C GLU A 28 -27.64 -9.41 2.07
N LYS A 29 -26.76 -8.45 2.39
CA LYS A 29 -26.75 -7.13 1.75
C LYS A 29 -26.29 -7.19 0.30
N LEU A 30 -25.36 -8.11 0.01
CA LEU A 30 -24.79 -8.27 -1.33
C LEU A 30 -25.40 -9.45 -2.11
N GLY A 31 -26.18 -10.31 -1.46
CA GLY A 31 -26.81 -11.49 -2.07
C GLY A 31 -25.82 -12.56 -2.54
N ILE A 32 -24.62 -12.64 -1.94
CA ILE A 32 -23.53 -13.53 -2.36
C ILE A 32 -22.91 -14.30 -1.19
N GLU A 33 -22.39 -15.50 -1.46
CA GLU A 33 -21.48 -16.18 -0.51
C GLU A 33 -20.15 -15.43 -0.43
N ARG A 34 -19.70 -15.14 0.79
CA ARG A 34 -18.39 -14.56 1.07
C ARG A 34 -17.56 -15.48 1.93
N PHE A 35 -16.25 -15.39 1.73
CA PHE A 35 -15.28 -16.11 2.53
C PHE A 35 -14.73 -15.20 3.62
N TYR A 36 -14.44 -15.79 4.77
CA TYR A 36 -13.67 -15.16 5.83
C TYR A 36 -12.55 -16.09 6.27
N LEU A 37 -11.53 -15.51 6.90
CA LEU A 37 -10.41 -16.26 7.46
C LEU A 37 -10.41 -16.05 8.98
N GLU A 38 -10.60 -17.12 9.73
CA GLU A 38 -10.47 -17.14 11.19
C GLU A 38 -9.01 -17.23 11.60
N ASN A 39 -8.68 -16.60 12.74
CA ASN A 39 -7.33 -16.52 13.28
C ASN A 39 -6.32 -16.00 12.25
N TYR A 40 -6.79 -15.10 11.37
CA TYR A 40 -5.94 -14.47 10.38
C TYR A 40 -5.20 -13.31 11.03
N ILE A 41 -3.94 -13.55 11.39
CA ILE A 41 -3.00 -12.54 11.88
C ILE A 41 -1.81 -12.58 10.94
N SER A 42 -1.56 -11.46 10.25
CA SER A 42 -0.42 -11.36 9.34
C SER A 42 0.81 -10.78 10.01
N GLU A 43 1.96 -11.32 9.63
CA GLU A 43 3.28 -10.86 10.02
C GLU A 43 4.08 -10.55 8.76
N VAL A 44 5.20 -9.86 8.89
CA VAL A 44 6.16 -9.66 7.82
C VAL A 44 7.49 -10.27 8.20
N LEU A 45 7.98 -11.14 7.31
CA LEU A 45 9.22 -11.89 7.49
C LEU A 45 10.23 -11.44 6.43
N PRO A 46 11.17 -10.53 6.74
CA PRO A 46 12.24 -10.15 5.82
C PRO A 46 12.95 -11.36 5.22
N LEU A 47 13.08 -11.34 3.90
CA LEU A 47 13.78 -12.32 3.08
C LEU A 47 14.84 -11.62 2.23
N VAL A 48 15.92 -12.34 1.90
CA VAL A 48 17.01 -11.85 1.05
C VAL A 48 17.30 -12.84 -0.08
N SER A 49 17.67 -12.32 -1.25
CA SER A 49 17.99 -13.11 -2.44
C SER A 49 19.14 -12.48 -3.24
N ASP A 50 19.97 -13.33 -3.83
CA ASP A 50 21.03 -12.93 -4.78
C ASP A 50 20.54 -12.80 -6.23
N ASP A 51 19.45 -13.50 -6.58
CA ASP A 51 18.94 -13.60 -7.96
C ASP A 51 17.50 -13.08 -8.12
N GLY A 52 16.87 -12.65 -7.03
CA GLY A 52 15.49 -12.19 -7.00
C GLY A 52 14.44 -13.30 -7.18
N ILE A 53 14.85 -14.57 -7.17
CA ILE A 53 13.99 -15.75 -7.38
C ILE A 53 14.02 -16.66 -6.15
N HIS A 54 15.22 -16.96 -5.64
CA HIS A 54 15.42 -17.84 -4.49
C HIS A 54 15.69 -17.01 -3.24
N PHE A 55 14.79 -17.10 -2.27
CA PHE A 55 14.81 -16.27 -1.06
C PHE A 55 15.11 -17.08 0.19
N ASN A 56 15.96 -16.52 1.06
CA ASN A 56 16.26 -17.05 2.39
C ASN A 56 15.81 -16.06 3.48
N ARG A 57 15.60 -16.54 4.70
CA ARG A 57 15.28 -15.68 5.85
C ARG A 57 16.42 -14.70 6.11
N PHE A 58 16.08 -13.42 6.30
CA PHE A 58 17.06 -12.39 6.64
C PHE A 58 17.12 -12.20 8.16
N ARG A 59 18.18 -12.74 8.77
CA ARG A 59 18.55 -12.60 10.20
C ARG A 59 17.41 -12.86 11.21
N ASP A 60 16.46 -13.74 10.86
CA ASP A 60 15.28 -14.10 11.65
C ASP A 60 14.41 -12.95 12.16
N VAL A 61 14.53 -11.77 11.55
CA VAL A 61 13.72 -10.60 11.87
C VAL A 61 12.25 -10.89 11.56
N VAL A 62 11.35 -10.38 12.40
CA VAL A 62 9.89 -10.45 12.18
C VAL A 62 9.30 -9.11 12.56
N ILE A 63 8.46 -8.55 11.69
CA ILE A 63 7.61 -7.40 12.01
C ILE A 63 6.21 -7.93 12.25
N LYS A 64 5.69 -7.77 13.46
CA LYS A 64 4.40 -8.31 13.87
C LYS A 64 3.70 -7.39 14.84
N GLY A 65 2.38 -7.48 14.83
CA GLY A 65 1.52 -6.78 15.78
C GLY A 65 0.94 -7.80 16.76
N ASP A 66 1.72 -8.22 17.75
CA ASP A 66 1.29 -9.18 18.79
C ASP A 66 1.33 -8.57 20.21
N GLY A 67 1.62 -7.27 20.31
CA GLY A 67 1.73 -6.56 21.59
C GLY A 67 3.16 -6.50 22.17
N THR A 68 4.12 -7.22 21.59
CA THR A 68 5.51 -7.23 22.10
C THR A 68 6.23 -5.91 21.86
N ASP A 69 6.23 -5.41 20.61
CA ASP A 69 6.87 -4.15 20.24
C ASP A 69 5.93 -2.94 20.37
N HIS A 70 4.63 -3.16 20.16
CA HIS A 70 3.58 -2.14 20.27
C HIS A 70 2.18 -2.75 20.41
N GLN A 71 1.24 -1.98 20.96
CA GLN A 71 -0.16 -2.39 21.14
C GLN A 71 -1.13 -1.83 20.08
N GLY A 72 -0.63 -1.04 19.12
CA GLY A 72 -1.48 -0.24 18.21
C GLY A 72 -2.29 -1.05 17.20
N PHE A 73 -1.84 -2.25 16.81
CA PHE A 73 -2.53 -3.15 15.89
C PHE A 73 -2.18 -4.59 16.20
N THR A 74 -3.13 -5.37 16.70
CA THR A 74 -2.91 -6.74 17.16
C THR A 74 -3.40 -7.82 16.19
N TYR A 75 -3.99 -7.40 15.06
CA TYR A 75 -4.55 -8.33 14.06
C TYR A 75 -3.69 -8.43 12.80
N GLY A 76 -2.47 -7.90 12.87
CA GLY A 76 -1.44 -8.06 11.85
C GLY A 76 -1.05 -6.78 11.12
N ILE A 77 0.06 -6.92 10.39
CA ILE A 77 0.62 -5.92 9.48
C ILE A 77 0.58 -6.48 8.06
N GLU A 78 0.11 -5.67 7.12
CA GLU A 78 -0.08 -6.08 5.73
C GLU A 78 0.67 -5.14 4.78
N ASP A 79 1.15 -5.72 3.68
CA ASP A 79 1.56 -5.00 2.48
C ASP A 79 2.58 -3.86 2.75
N LEU A 80 3.69 -4.14 3.45
CA LEU A 80 4.74 -3.14 3.65
C LEU A 80 5.34 -2.68 2.31
N ARG A 81 5.56 -1.37 2.18
CA ARG A 81 6.35 -0.74 1.13
C ARG A 81 7.69 -0.35 1.71
N ILE A 82 8.76 -0.55 0.94
CA ILE A 82 10.12 -0.13 1.29
C ILE A 82 10.41 1.17 0.53
N ILE A 83 10.72 2.25 1.23
CA ILE A 83 11.03 3.55 0.60
C ILE A 83 12.39 4.00 1.11
N LYS A 84 13.38 4.06 0.22
CA LYS A 84 14.65 4.74 0.50
C LYS A 84 14.40 6.23 0.64
N TYR A 85 14.79 6.81 1.78
CA TYR A 85 14.58 8.20 2.10
C TYR A 85 15.81 8.74 2.83
N ASP A 86 16.62 9.55 2.14
CA ASP A 86 17.90 10.05 2.65
C ASP A 86 18.81 8.90 3.17
N HIS A 87 19.30 8.98 4.41
CA HIS A 87 20.14 7.95 5.04
C HIS A 87 19.37 6.78 5.67
N ARG A 88 18.03 6.76 5.55
CA ARG A 88 17.17 5.74 6.18
C ARG A 88 16.22 5.08 5.18
N ILE A 89 15.61 4.00 5.62
CA ILE A 89 14.61 3.24 4.87
C ILE A 89 13.31 3.32 5.66
N LEU A 90 12.27 3.86 5.06
CA LEU A 90 10.92 3.88 5.61
C LEU A 90 10.20 2.59 5.22
N LEU A 91 9.55 1.96 6.20
CA LEU A 91 8.65 0.84 5.95
C LEU A 91 7.23 1.28 6.28
N VAL A 92 6.38 1.36 5.26
CA VAL A 92 5.01 1.89 5.39
C VAL A 92 4.01 0.81 4.99
N GLY A 93 3.12 0.45 5.91
CA GLY A 93 2.21 -0.69 5.74
C GLY A 93 0.83 -0.43 6.32
N CYS A 94 0.00 -1.46 6.28
CA CYS A 94 -1.36 -1.44 6.80
C CYS A 94 -1.45 -2.24 8.10
N GLY A 95 -1.48 -1.55 9.24
CA GLY A 95 -1.77 -2.16 10.54
C GLY A 95 -3.27 -2.42 10.70
N LYS A 96 -3.62 -3.58 11.25
CA LYS A 96 -5.01 -4.04 11.44
C LYS A 96 -5.42 -3.91 12.91
N ILE A 97 -6.38 -3.02 13.19
CA ILE A 97 -6.90 -2.77 14.56
C ILE A 97 -8.12 -3.63 14.93
N LYS A 98 -8.71 -4.30 13.94
CA LYS A 98 -9.80 -5.30 14.10
C LYS A 98 -9.50 -6.53 13.24
N PRO A 99 -10.14 -7.68 13.51
CA PRO A 99 -9.95 -8.87 12.70
C PRO A 99 -10.23 -8.62 11.21
N PRO A 100 -9.34 -9.07 10.30
CA PRO A 100 -9.59 -9.03 8.87
C PRO A 100 -10.91 -9.71 8.51
N PHE A 101 -11.57 -9.23 7.46
CA PHE A 101 -12.87 -9.75 6.96
C PHE A 101 -14.07 -9.60 7.91
N LYS A 102 -13.90 -9.14 9.15
CA LYS A 102 -15.00 -9.01 10.14
C LYS A 102 -15.26 -7.58 10.61
N GLY A 103 -14.37 -6.62 10.31
CA GLY A 103 -14.49 -5.24 10.79
C GLY A 103 -14.41 -4.21 9.67
N GLU A 104 -15.18 -3.12 9.83
CA GLU A 104 -15.04 -1.88 9.08
C GLU A 104 -14.18 -0.86 9.85
N ASN A 105 -13.59 0.09 9.13
CA ASN A 105 -12.72 1.14 9.68
C ASN A 105 -11.62 0.53 10.57
N ALA A 106 -10.86 -0.40 10.00
CA ALA A 106 -9.92 -1.28 10.68
C ALA A 106 -8.48 -1.18 10.16
N ASP A 107 -8.26 -0.39 9.10
CA ASP A 107 -6.97 -0.22 8.43
C ASP A 107 -6.32 1.09 8.90
N ARG A 108 -5.09 1.01 9.38
CA ARG A 108 -4.29 2.17 9.79
C ARG A 108 -2.94 2.14 9.10
N ILE A 109 -2.41 3.30 8.76
CA ILE A 109 -1.06 3.41 8.21
C ILE A 109 -0.08 3.19 9.36
N ALA A 110 0.70 2.12 9.29
CA ALA A 110 1.77 1.83 10.24
C ALA A 110 3.11 2.28 9.65
N ILE A 111 3.89 3.01 10.45
CA ILE A 111 5.17 3.58 10.03
C ILE A 111 6.30 2.95 10.85
N TYR A 112 7.32 2.50 10.15
CA TYR A 112 8.60 2.08 10.70
C TYR A 112 9.75 2.72 9.94
N SER A 113 10.95 2.69 10.52
CA SER A 113 12.18 2.95 9.79
C SER A 113 13.28 1.98 10.18
N THR A 114 14.26 1.83 9.30
CA THR A 114 15.48 1.05 9.54
C THR A 114 16.60 1.57 8.65
N GLU A 115 17.84 1.22 8.98
CA GLU A 115 19.01 1.44 8.11
C GLU A 115 19.56 0.10 7.59
N ASP A 116 19.19 -1.02 8.21
CA ASP A 116 19.82 -2.32 8.02
C ASP A 116 18.85 -3.51 7.92
N PHE A 117 17.54 -3.28 8.05
CA PHE A 117 16.48 -4.30 8.16
C PHE A 117 16.62 -5.25 9.36
N VAL A 118 17.49 -4.93 10.33
CA VAL A 118 17.70 -5.67 11.57
C VAL A 118 17.13 -4.87 12.74
N ASN A 119 17.57 -3.62 12.85
CA ASN A 119 17.11 -2.67 13.83
C ASN A 119 15.95 -1.87 13.21
N ILE A 120 14.73 -2.28 13.53
CA ILE A 120 13.51 -1.68 13.00
C ILE A 120 12.84 -0.85 14.10
N SER A 121 12.77 0.46 13.90
CA SER A 121 12.10 1.38 14.82
C SER A 121 10.66 1.59 14.39
N TYR A 122 9.71 1.38 15.31
CA TYR A 122 8.31 1.69 15.11
C TYR A 122 7.99 3.14 15.49
N HIS A 123 7.29 3.85 14.60
CA HIS A 123 6.98 5.28 14.76
C HIS A 123 5.53 5.55 15.16
N GLY A 124 4.63 4.59 14.97
CA GLY A 124 3.21 4.74 15.32
C GLY A 124 2.25 4.47 14.18
N LEU A 125 0.97 4.75 14.45
CA LEU A 125 -0.13 4.69 13.50
C LEU A 125 -0.62 6.09 13.12
N VAL A 126 -1.01 6.28 11.86
CA VAL A 126 -1.93 7.37 11.50
C VAL A 126 -3.35 6.96 11.87
N GLU A 127 -3.86 7.51 12.98
CA GLU A 127 -5.16 7.14 13.54
C GLU A 127 -6.36 7.93 13.00
N SER A 128 -6.10 9.06 12.33
CA SER A 128 -7.13 10.04 11.97
C SER A 128 -8.15 9.54 10.95
N PHE A 129 -7.86 8.45 10.24
CA PHE A 129 -8.74 7.89 9.19
C PHE A 129 -8.40 6.43 8.88
N ASP A 130 -9.35 5.76 8.21
CA ASP A 130 -9.12 4.45 7.62
C ASP A 130 -8.34 4.60 6.31
N SER A 131 -7.17 3.97 6.22
CA SER A 131 -6.44 3.90 4.95
C SER A 131 -5.46 2.75 4.90
N ARG A 132 -5.18 2.34 3.68
CA ARG A 132 -4.11 1.42 3.30
C ARG A 132 -3.51 1.91 1.98
N ASN A 133 -2.41 1.29 1.56
CA ASN A 133 -1.68 1.67 0.35
C ASN A 133 -1.05 3.06 0.41
N ALA A 134 -0.66 3.50 1.61
CA ALA A 134 0.07 4.74 1.77
C ALA A 134 1.50 4.59 1.25
N ILE A 135 1.96 5.53 0.43
CA ILE A 135 3.29 5.52 -0.18
C ILE A 135 3.86 6.94 -0.14
N PRO A 136 4.78 7.27 0.79
CA PRO A 136 5.51 8.53 0.74
C PRO A 136 6.44 8.55 -0.48
N PHE A 137 6.71 9.74 -1.01
CA PHE A 137 7.76 9.93 -2.01
C PHE A 137 9.12 9.67 -1.36
N SER A 138 10.08 9.19 -2.16
CA SER A 138 11.45 8.90 -1.72
C SER A 138 12.28 10.16 -1.45
N GLU A 139 11.83 11.31 -1.94
CA GLU A 139 12.47 12.61 -1.74
C GLU A 139 11.42 13.74 -1.81
N PRO A 140 11.69 14.91 -1.22
CA PRO A 140 10.84 16.08 -1.41
C PRO A 140 10.95 16.63 -2.83
N ILE A 141 9.87 17.25 -3.31
CA ILE A 141 9.82 17.97 -4.59
C ILE A 141 9.65 19.45 -4.26
N ASP A 142 10.63 20.27 -4.64
CA ASP A 142 10.68 21.70 -4.29
C ASP A 142 10.50 21.94 -2.77
N GLY A 143 11.21 21.14 -1.95
CA GLY A 143 11.15 21.19 -0.49
C GLY A 143 9.86 20.64 0.14
N ARG A 144 8.85 20.28 -0.67
CA ARG A 144 7.56 19.75 -0.21
C ARG A 144 7.59 18.23 -0.17
N HIS A 145 7.01 17.66 0.89
CA HIS A 145 6.97 16.22 1.12
C HIS A 145 5.61 15.68 0.74
N TYR A 146 5.57 14.67 -0.11
CA TYR A 146 4.33 14.13 -0.65
C TYR A 146 4.08 12.69 -0.23
N ILE A 147 2.80 12.34 -0.10
CA ILE A 147 2.33 10.98 0.16
C ILE A 147 1.16 10.65 -0.76
N LEU A 148 1.22 9.49 -1.40
CA LEU A 148 0.05 8.88 -2.03
C LEU A 148 -0.77 8.14 -0.99
N LEU A 149 -2.08 8.35 -1.02
CA LEU A 149 -3.04 7.71 -0.13
C LEU A 149 -4.17 7.11 -0.96
N ARG A 150 -4.81 6.09 -0.42
CA ARG A 150 -6.11 5.64 -0.94
C ARG A 150 -7.21 6.01 0.04
N PHE A 151 -7.96 7.04 -0.31
CA PHE A 151 -9.30 7.24 0.23
C PHE A 151 -10.28 6.63 -0.75
N HIS A 152 -10.87 5.50 -0.34
CA HIS A 152 -11.70 4.67 -1.21
C HIS A 152 -12.79 5.51 -1.92
N PRO A 153 -12.96 5.37 -3.25
CA PRO A 153 -12.33 4.39 -4.15
C PRO A 153 -11.05 4.87 -4.87
N ASN A 154 -10.56 6.08 -4.57
CA ASN A 154 -9.64 6.84 -5.42
C ASN A 154 -8.19 6.89 -4.88
N ILE A 155 -7.25 7.34 -5.73
CA ILE A 155 -5.88 7.69 -5.31
C ILE A 155 -5.79 9.19 -5.09
N HIS A 156 -5.19 9.57 -3.97
CA HIS A 156 -5.00 10.96 -3.56
C HIS A 156 -3.52 11.25 -3.39
N LEU A 157 -3.09 12.45 -3.76
CA LEU A 157 -1.76 12.98 -3.51
C LEU A 157 -1.88 14.11 -2.48
N ALA A 158 -1.28 13.91 -1.31
CA ALA A 158 -1.30 14.91 -0.26
C ALA A 158 0.11 15.42 0.04
N CYS A 159 0.21 16.72 0.30
CA CYS A 159 1.40 17.32 0.88
C CYS A 159 1.37 17.17 2.41
N LEU A 160 2.49 16.77 3.01
CA LEU A 160 2.67 16.74 4.46
C LEU A 160 3.10 18.13 4.94
N GLU A 161 2.17 18.88 5.55
CA GLU A 161 2.39 20.26 5.97
C GLU A 161 3.53 20.41 6.98
N ALA A 162 3.74 19.42 7.85
CA ALA A 162 4.86 19.37 8.79
C ALA A 162 6.08 18.59 8.26
N GLY A 163 6.16 18.38 6.94
CA GLY A 163 7.25 17.64 6.30
C GLY A 163 7.30 16.17 6.70
N ILE A 164 8.48 15.56 6.58
CA ILE A 164 8.68 14.14 6.93
C ILE A 164 8.37 13.83 8.40
N GLU A 165 8.50 14.80 9.30
CA GLU A 165 8.20 14.65 10.73
C GLU A 165 6.73 14.31 10.98
N GLN A 166 5.82 14.75 10.11
CA GLN A 166 4.40 14.36 10.15
C GLN A 166 4.22 12.85 10.03
N LEU A 167 5.05 12.20 9.19
CA LEU A 167 5.03 10.76 8.95
C LEU A 167 5.76 10.00 10.06
N LEU A 168 6.92 10.50 10.50
CA LEU A 168 7.75 9.86 11.53
C LEU A 168 7.20 10.03 12.95
N ASN A 169 6.26 10.97 13.18
CA ASN A 169 5.65 11.19 14.49
C ASN A 169 4.12 11.34 14.35
N PRO A 170 3.40 10.33 13.84
CA PRO A 170 2.00 10.47 13.46
C PRO A 170 1.09 10.88 14.63
N SER A 171 1.38 10.44 15.85
CA SER A 171 0.64 10.83 17.06
C SER A 171 0.83 12.31 17.41
N LYS A 172 2.03 12.86 17.23
CA LYS A 172 2.34 14.27 17.48
C LYS A 172 1.62 15.18 16.49
N TYR A 173 1.52 14.73 15.23
CA TYR A 173 0.90 15.49 14.13
C TYR A 173 -0.53 15.04 13.80
N LYS A 174 -1.29 14.60 14.82
CA LYS A 174 -2.67 14.12 14.65
C LYS A 174 -3.59 15.18 14.04
N LYS A 175 -3.37 16.46 14.36
CA LYS A 175 -4.15 17.60 13.84
C LYS A 175 -3.93 17.76 12.34
N GLU A 176 -2.69 17.68 11.89
CA GLU A 176 -2.28 17.80 10.49
C GLU A 176 -2.82 16.61 9.67
N TRP A 177 -2.77 15.39 10.22
CA TRP A 177 -3.43 14.24 9.61
C TRP A 177 -4.95 14.37 9.53
N GLY A 178 -5.58 14.96 10.55
CA GLY A 178 -7.02 15.26 10.55
C GLY A 178 -7.40 16.26 9.46
N LYS A 179 -6.66 17.38 9.39
CA LYS A 179 -6.83 18.41 8.36
C LYS A 179 -6.65 17.85 6.95
N LEU A 180 -5.61 17.05 6.72
CA LEU A 180 -5.37 16.38 5.44
C LEU A 180 -6.58 15.53 5.02
N TYR A 181 -7.19 14.81 5.96
CA TYR A 181 -8.37 13.99 5.68
C TYR A 181 -9.64 14.81 5.44
N GLU A 182 -9.85 15.90 6.18
CA GLU A 182 -10.95 16.83 5.94
C GLU A 182 -10.86 17.43 4.53
N GLN A 183 -9.65 17.74 4.07
CA GLN A 183 -9.36 18.34 2.77
C GLN A 183 -9.20 17.31 1.64
N ARG A 184 -9.40 16.02 1.90
CA ARG A 184 -9.11 14.92 0.95
C ARG A 184 -9.66 15.11 -0.46
N TYR A 185 -10.83 15.73 -0.63
CA TYR A 185 -11.41 15.95 -1.96
C TYR A 185 -10.59 16.90 -2.84
N GLN A 186 -9.80 17.80 -2.23
CA GLN A 186 -8.88 18.69 -2.94
C GLN A 186 -7.60 17.95 -3.37
N ASN A 187 -7.31 16.79 -2.78
CA ASN A 187 -6.12 15.99 -2.99
C ASN A 187 -6.34 14.86 -4.01
N LEU A 188 -7.47 14.85 -4.72
CA LEU A 188 -7.80 13.81 -5.70
C LEU A 188 -6.79 13.81 -6.86
N LEU A 189 -6.04 12.72 -7.01
CA LEU A 189 -5.05 12.57 -8.09
C LEU A 189 -5.60 11.71 -9.24
N LEU A 190 -6.07 10.51 -8.91
CA LEU A 190 -6.70 9.59 -9.87
C LEU A 190 -8.06 9.18 -9.33
N GLU A 191 -9.06 9.31 -10.19
CA GLU A 191 -10.42 8.86 -9.93
C GLU A 191 -10.67 7.49 -10.58
N ALA A 192 -11.30 6.60 -9.82
CA ALA A 192 -11.80 5.30 -10.28
C ALA A 192 -13.15 5.44 -11.00
N GLY A 193 -13.59 4.38 -11.68
CA GLY A 193 -14.94 4.32 -12.24
C GLY A 193 -15.04 4.58 -13.74
N TYR A 194 -14.09 5.29 -14.35
CA TYR A 194 -14.13 5.59 -15.80
C TYR A 194 -13.80 4.40 -16.70
N LEU A 195 -12.94 3.50 -16.22
CA LEU A 195 -12.50 2.32 -16.96
C LEU A 195 -13.09 1.06 -16.32
N ALA A 196 -13.47 0.08 -17.13
CA ALA A 196 -14.11 -1.16 -16.66
C ALA A 196 -13.28 -1.86 -15.56
N HIS A 197 -11.96 -1.98 -15.75
CA HIS A 197 -11.02 -2.62 -14.81
C HIS A 197 -10.75 -1.79 -13.55
N GLU A 198 -11.27 -0.56 -13.47
CA GLU A 198 -11.15 0.36 -12.33
C GLU A 198 -12.50 0.68 -11.68
N LYS A 199 -13.57 0.01 -12.13
CA LYS A 199 -14.96 0.35 -11.78
C LYS A 199 -15.25 0.32 -10.28
N GLU A 200 -14.56 -0.54 -9.51
CA GLU A 200 -14.74 -0.62 -8.06
C GLU A 200 -13.81 0.32 -7.30
N LYS A 201 -12.50 0.26 -7.57
CA LYS A 201 -11.48 1.05 -6.86
C LYS A 201 -10.11 0.97 -7.52
N ILE A 202 -9.26 1.91 -7.14
CA ILE A 202 -7.83 1.94 -7.44
C ILE A 202 -7.02 2.19 -6.17
N GLY A 203 -5.72 1.91 -6.19
CA GLY A 203 -4.85 2.20 -5.06
C GLY A 203 -3.36 2.12 -5.40
N PRO A 204 -2.50 2.96 -4.78
CA PRO A 204 -1.06 2.88 -5.01
C PRO A 204 -0.53 1.47 -4.72
N SER A 205 0.39 0.98 -5.55
CA SER A 205 0.96 -0.36 -5.37
C SER A 205 2.37 -0.26 -4.81
N THR A 206 3.33 0.14 -5.65
CA THR A 206 4.75 0.22 -5.34
C THR A 206 5.18 1.66 -5.07
N PRO A 207 6.33 1.88 -4.39
CA PRO A 207 7.01 3.17 -4.40
C PRO A 207 7.08 3.76 -5.81
N LEU A 208 6.96 5.09 -5.92
CA LEU A 208 7.07 5.74 -7.23
C LEU A 208 8.50 5.59 -7.75
N ILE A 209 8.62 5.31 -9.04
CA ILE A 209 9.92 5.17 -9.70
C ILE A 209 10.22 6.49 -10.39
N LYS A 210 11.26 7.19 -9.96
CA LYS A 210 11.73 8.40 -10.64
C LYS A 210 12.37 8.03 -11.98
N THR A 211 11.98 8.73 -13.03
CA THR A 211 12.54 8.59 -14.38
C THR A 211 12.94 9.97 -14.91
N ASP A 212 13.61 10.02 -16.05
CA ASP A 212 13.87 11.27 -16.78
C ASP A 212 12.60 11.94 -17.35
N ARG A 213 11.47 11.21 -17.39
CA ARG A 213 10.20 11.68 -17.96
C ARG A 213 9.13 12.02 -16.92
N GLY A 214 9.34 11.68 -15.65
CA GLY A 214 8.29 11.74 -14.64
C GLY A 214 8.46 10.75 -13.51
N TRP A 215 7.55 10.83 -12.54
CA TRP A 215 7.36 9.83 -11.51
C TRP A 215 6.42 8.75 -12.03
N LEU A 216 6.94 7.54 -12.27
CA LEU A 216 6.14 6.39 -12.66
C LEU A 216 5.42 5.82 -11.43
N LEU A 217 4.10 5.97 -11.42
CA LEU A 217 3.19 5.39 -10.45
C LEU A 217 2.65 4.06 -10.99
N ILE A 218 2.99 2.95 -10.35
CA ILE A 218 2.34 1.65 -10.56
C ILE A 218 1.26 1.49 -9.49
N TYR A 219 0.02 1.27 -9.91
CA TYR A 219 -1.13 1.14 -9.02
C TYR A 219 -1.97 -0.08 -9.40
N HIS A 220 -2.74 -0.60 -8.45
CA HIS A 220 -3.71 -1.64 -8.75
C HIS A 220 -5.08 -1.03 -9.03
N SER A 221 -5.86 -1.73 -9.83
CA SER A 221 -7.26 -1.46 -10.08
C SER A 221 -8.10 -2.68 -9.75
N VAL A 222 -9.38 -2.46 -9.45
CA VAL A 222 -10.37 -3.52 -9.26
C VAL A 222 -11.62 -3.18 -10.07
N GLY A 223 -12.06 -4.12 -10.89
CA GLY A 223 -13.20 -3.94 -11.77
C GLY A 223 -13.41 -5.12 -12.72
N GLU A 224 -14.15 -4.89 -13.79
CA GLU A 224 -14.38 -5.86 -14.85
C GLU A 224 -13.17 -5.90 -15.79
N ILE A 225 -12.65 -7.10 -16.08
CA ILE A 225 -11.59 -7.29 -17.10
C ILE A 225 -12.28 -7.83 -18.35
N GLU A 226 -12.21 -7.05 -19.42
CA GLU A 226 -12.92 -7.31 -20.66
C GLU A 226 -12.35 -8.51 -21.43
N GLU A 227 -13.17 -9.07 -22.31
CA GLU A 227 -12.87 -10.31 -23.04
C GLU A 227 -11.64 -10.20 -23.94
N ASP A 228 -11.39 -9.01 -24.51
CA ASP A 228 -10.22 -8.72 -25.33
C ASP A 228 -8.91 -8.90 -24.54
N ILE A 229 -8.83 -8.33 -23.34
CA ILE A 229 -7.69 -8.51 -22.43
C ILE A 229 -7.60 -9.98 -21.99
N CYS A 230 -8.71 -10.58 -21.59
CA CYS A 230 -8.74 -11.99 -21.15
C CYS A 230 -8.19 -12.95 -22.22
N LYS A 231 -8.50 -12.71 -23.50
CA LYS A 231 -8.02 -13.54 -24.62
C LYS A 231 -6.49 -13.54 -24.77
N GLU A 232 -5.83 -12.41 -24.53
CA GLU A 232 -4.36 -12.30 -24.55
C GLU A 232 -3.70 -13.22 -23.50
N TYR A 233 -4.43 -13.57 -22.44
CA TYR A 233 -3.99 -14.49 -21.38
C TYR A 233 -4.58 -15.90 -21.51
N GLY A 234 -5.18 -16.24 -22.65
CA GLY A 234 -5.76 -17.56 -22.91
C GLY A 234 -7.07 -17.84 -22.16
N LEU A 235 -7.76 -16.80 -21.68
CA LEU A 235 -9.05 -16.92 -21.01
C LEU A 235 -10.19 -16.64 -22.01
N SER A 236 -11.21 -17.49 -22.01
CA SER A 236 -12.33 -17.43 -22.96
C SER A 236 -13.47 -16.51 -22.53
N GLU A 237 -13.48 -16.06 -21.27
CA GLU A 237 -14.56 -15.28 -20.70
C GLU A 237 -14.03 -14.06 -19.96
N LYS A 238 -14.80 -12.97 -19.98
CA LYS A 238 -14.51 -11.78 -19.18
C LYS A 238 -14.51 -12.09 -17.69
N ILE A 239 -13.66 -11.41 -16.93
CA ILE A 239 -13.64 -11.52 -15.47
C ILE A 239 -14.54 -10.43 -14.89
N LYS A 240 -15.65 -10.83 -14.26
CA LYS A 240 -16.63 -9.89 -13.66
C LYS A 240 -16.05 -9.00 -12.55
N ARG A 241 -14.98 -9.46 -11.89
CA ARG A 241 -14.29 -8.72 -10.84
C ARG A 241 -12.88 -9.25 -10.68
N GLY A 242 -11.89 -8.54 -11.19
CA GLY A 242 -10.48 -8.87 -11.11
C GLY A 242 -9.66 -7.75 -10.48
N TYR A 243 -8.47 -8.11 -10.00
CA TYR A 243 -7.41 -7.13 -9.74
C TYR A 243 -6.55 -7.06 -11.00
N SER A 244 -6.16 -5.85 -11.37
CA SER A 244 -5.21 -5.61 -12.45
C SER A 244 -4.18 -4.57 -12.02
N ILE A 245 -3.06 -4.50 -12.73
CA ILE A 245 -2.01 -3.50 -12.53
C ILE A 245 -2.09 -2.49 -13.65
N CYS A 246 -1.96 -1.22 -13.31
CA CYS A 246 -1.98 -0.10 -14.24
C CYS A 246 -0.82 0.84 -13.91
N ALA A 247 -0.53 1.77 -14.84
CA ALA A 247 0.52 2.76 -14.66
C ALA A 247 0.04 4.18 -14.97
N ALA A 248 0.62 5.15 -14.29
CA ALA A 248 0.49 6.57 -14.58
C ALA A 248 1.85 7.24 -14.47
N LEU A 249 2.07 8.31 -15.23
CA LEU A 249 3.27 9.13 -15.16
C LEU A 249 2.89 10.50 -14.62
N LEU A 250 3.49 10.91 -13.50
CA LEU A 250 3.30 12.23 -12.90
C LEU A 250 4.48 13.13 -13.31
N ASP A 251 4.23 14.43 -13.40
CA ASP A 251 5.25 15.43 -13.71
C ASP A 251 6.34 15.48 -12.60
N LEU A 252 7.61 15.68 -12.98
CA LEU A 252 8.75 15.64 -12.05
C LEU A 252 8.74 16.81 -11.05
N GLU A 253 8.33 17.99 -11.52
CA GLU A 253 8.38 19.23 -10.75
C GLU A 253 7.03 19.50 -10.08
N ASN A 254 5.93 19.05 -10.70
CA ASN A 254 4.59 19.17 -10.14
C ASN A 254 3.86 17.83 -10.11
N PRO A 255 4.03 17.00 -9.06
CA PRO A 255 3.47 15.64 -9.00
C PRO A 255 1.92 15.61 -9.01
N GLU A 256 1.25 16.74 -8.80
CA GLU A 256 -0.21 16.87 -8.93
C GLU A 256 -0.68 16.75 -10.38
N LYS A 257 0.22 16.97 -11.34
CA LYS A 257 -0.07 16.86 -12.78
C LYS A 257 0.20 15.45 -13.28
N VAL A 258 -0.87 14.74 -13.62
CA VAL A 258 -0.81 13.45 -14.32
C VAL A 258 -0.54 13.69 -15.81
N LEU A 259 0.64 13.29 -16.30
CA LEU A 259 1.04 13.44 -17.70
C LEU A 259 0.35 12.41 -18.60
N CYS A 260 0.29 11.16 -18.15
CA CYS A 260 -0.43 10.10 -18.84
C CYS A 260 -0.80 8.97 -17.88
N ARG A 261 -1.74 8.13 -18.32
CA ARG A 261 -2.25 6.96 -17.60
C ARG A 261 -2.59 5.87 -18.60
N THR A 262 -2.32 4.62 -18.27
CA THR A 262 -2.68 3.49 -19.12
C THR A 262 -4.21 3.37 -19.25
N ARG A 263 -4.69 3.08 -20.46
CA ARG A 263 -6.13 2.82 -20.71
C ARG A 263 -6.52 1.36 -20.56
N HIS A 264 -5.55 0.47 -20.61
CA HIS A 264 -5.68 -0.95 -20.34
C HIS A 264 -4.72 -1.31 -19.20
N PRO A 265 -5.01 -2.38 -18.45
CA PRO A 265 -4.03 -2.94 -17.52
C PRO A 265 -2.74 -3.35 -18.22
N ILE A 266 -1.65 -3.29 -17.48
CA ILE A 266 -0.33 -3.80 -17.87
C ILE A 266 -0.05 -5.20 -17.30
N TYR A 267 -0.92 -5.68 -16.40
CA TYR A 267 -0.93 -7.05 -15.86
C TYR A 267 -2.31 -7.37 -15.25
#